data_AF-A0A7G8WC22-F1
#
_entry.id   AF-A0A7G8WC22-F1
#
_cell.length_a   1.000
_cell.length_b   1.000
_cell.length_c   1.000
_cell.angle_alpha   90.00
_cell.angle_beta   90.00
_cell.angle_gamma   90.00
#
_symmetry.space_group_name_H-M   'P 1'
#
loop_
_entity.id
_entity.type
_entity.pdbx_description
1 polymer ?
#
loop_
_entity_poly.entity_id
_entity_poly.type
_entity_poly.pdbx_seq_one_letter_code
_entity_poly.pdbx_strand_id
1 'polypeptide(L)'
;MNLFNKISNFVAAGLMLFFAIPKLVGVEKSVQGFKQFQSLVPLDPTVFRIFTGVVELAIALLLLAYAIKNINNLGKLAYFLLLSTMIGGLTMEFFARPKPEMLLVVIALVLSALSIYKLKLLLKK
;
A
#
# COMPACT_ATOMS: atom_id res chain seq x y z
N MET A 1 -3.46 -20.12 -11.25
CA MET A 1 -4.17 -19.04 -10.52
C MET A 1 -5.50 -18.79 -11.23
N ASN A 2 -6.64 -18.73 -10.52
CA ASN A 2 -7.93 -18.44 -11.16
C ASN A 2 -8.03 -16.97 -11.62
N LEU A 3 -9.00 -16.67 -12.48
CA LEU A 3 -9.18 -15.34 -13.08
C LEU A 3 -9.40 -14.27 -12.01
N PHE A 4 -10.23 -14.55 -11.00
CA PHE A 4 -10.47 -13.66 -9.86
C PHE A 4 -9.16 -13.27 -9.17
N ASN A 5 -8.27 -14.24 -8.93
CA ASN A 5 -7.00 -13.96 -8.27
C ASN A 5 -6.11 -13.04 -9.12
N LYS A 6 -6.01 -13.28 -10.44
CA LYS A 6 -5.26 -12.39 -11.34
C LYS A 6 -5.82 -10.97 -11.32
N ILE A 7 -7.14 -10.82 -11.49
CA ILE A 7 -7.82 -9.51 -11.50
C ILE A 7 -7.55 -8.77 -10.19
N SER A 8 -7.73 -9.43 -9.03
CA SER A 8 -7.48 -8.78 -7.73
C SER A 8 -6.03 -8.34 -7.55
N ASN A 9 -5.05 -9.06 -8.11
CA ASN A 9 -3.64 -8.65 -8.06
C ASN A 9 -3.40 -7.40 -8.93
N PHE A 10 -3.97 -7.35 -10.13
CA PHE A 10 -3.87 -6.19 -11.03
C PHE A 10 -4.57 -4.95 -10.44
N VAL A 11 -5.76 -5.12 -9.86
CA VAL A 11 -6.48 -4.03 -9.20
C VAL A 11 -5.68 -3.49 -8.01
N ALA A 12 -5.16 -4.38 -7.15
CA ALA A 12 -4.31 -3.97 -6.04
C ALA A 12 -3.05 -3.25 -6.53
N ALA A 13 -2.38 -3.76 -7.57
CA ALA A 13 -1.22 -3.09 -8.15
C ALA A 13 -1.56 -1.70 -8.70
N GLY A 14 -2.68 -1.56 -9.41
CA GLY A 14 -3.15 -0.27 -9.94
C GLY A 14 -3.41 0.75 -8.83
N LEU A 15 -4.04 0.34 -7.73
CA LEU A 15 -4.24 1.20 -6.56
C LEU A 15 -2.92 1.61 -5.91
N MET A 16 -1.95 0.68 -5.81
CA MET A 16 -0.63 1.01 -5.26
C MET A 16 0.13 1.99 -6.16
N LEU A 17 0.03 1.88 -7.48
CA LEU A 17 0.59 2.88 -8.41
C LEU A 17 -0.09 4.24 -8.27
N PHE A 18 -1.43 4.25 -8.13
CA PHE A 18 -2.21 5.46 -7.90
C PHE A 18 -1.77 6.19 -6.62
N PHE A 19 -1.35 5.48 -5.58
CA PHE A 19 -0.80 6.06 -4.36
C PHE A 19 0.68 6.43 -4.46
N ALA A 20 1.49 5.62 -5.15
CA ALA A 20 2.93 5.79 -5.24
C ALA A 20 3.31 7.00 -6.10
N ILE A 21 2.70 7.14 -7.29
CA ILE A 21 3.11 8.17 -8.26
C ILE A 21 3.00 9.58 -7.67
N PRO A 22 1.87 10.01 -7.06
CA PRO A 22 1.78 11.34 -6.45
C PRO A 22 2.81 11.58 -5.33
N LYS A 23 3.19 10.52 -4.59
CA LYS A 23 4.22 10.58 -3.57
C LYS A 23 5.62 10.67 -4.15
N LEU A 24 5.90 10.11 -5.31
CA LEU A 24 7.23 10.21 -5.92
C LEU A 24 7.42 11.55 -6.62
N VAL A 25 6.42 12.02 -7.37
CA VAL A 25 6.50 13.28 -8.13
C VAL A 25 6.24 14.53 -7.29
N GLY A 26 5.77 14.38 -6.05
CA GLY A 26 5.57 15.50 -5.13
C GLY A 26 4.32 16.33 -5.40
N VAL A 27 3.21 15.68 -5.78
CA VAL A 27 1.91 16.36 -5.91
C VAL A 27 1.56 17.04 -4.59
N GLU A 28 1.07 18.27 -4.66
CA GLU A 28 0.85 19.14 -3.50
C GLU A 28 0.00 18.48 -2.39
N LYS A 29 -1.08 17.79 -2.77
CA LYS A 29 -1.91 17.02 -1.83
C LYS A 29 -1.11 15.98 -1.03
N SER A 30 -0.16 15.32 -1.68
CA SER A 30 0.73 14.35 -1.04
C SER A 30 1.71 15.05 -0.10
N VAL A 31 2.34 16.14 -0.56
CA VAL A 31 3.27 16.93 0.26
C VAL A 31 2.59 17.45 1.53
N GLN A 32 1.38 17.98 1.42
CA GLN A 32 0.62 18.48 2.58
C GLN A 32 0.26 17.36 3.55
N GLY A 33 -0.18 16.20 3.06
CA GLY A 33 -0.47 15.04 3.92
C GLY A 33 0.73 14.59 4.75
N PHE A 34 1.91 14.50 4.13
CA PHE A 34 3.13 14.09 4.84
C PHE A 34 3.67 15.17 5.80
N LYS A 35 3.39 16.46 5.57
CA LYS A 35 3.70 17.51 6.54
C LYS A 35 2.88 17.35 7.83
N GLN A 36 1.62 16.92 7.73
CA GLN A 36 0.79 16.65 8.90
C GLN A 36 1.37 15.52 9.77
N PHE A 37 2.11 14.60 9.17
CA PHE A 37 2.70 13.45 9.84
C PHE A 37 3.92 13.76 10.72
N GLN A 38 4.48 14.97 10.64
CA GLN A 38 5.64 15.38 11.45
C GLN A 38 5.38 15.32 12.96
N SER A 39 4.12 15.44 13.38
CA SER A 39 3.73 15.38 14.79
C SER A 39 3.98 14.01 15.43
N LEU A 40 3.99 12.94 14.63
CA LEU A 40 4.05 11.55 15.07
C LEU A 40 5.28 10.79 14.57
N VAL A 41 5.83 11.20 13.44
CA VAL A 41 6.99 10.57 12.84
C VAL A 41 8.14 11.57 12.86
N PRO A 42 9.24 11.31 13.60
CA PRO A 42 10.39 12.20 13.69
C PRO A 42 11.30 12.07 12.44
N LEU A 43 10.69 12.09 11.26
CA LEU A 43 11.38 12.05 9.97
C LEU A 43 11.04 13.31 9.18
N ASP A 44 11.97 13.74 8.33
CA ASP A 44 11.66 14.77 7.34
C ASP A 44 10.48 14.31 6.44
N PRO A 45 9.46 15.16 6.22
CA PRO A 45 8.29 14.81 5.42
C PRO A 45 8.61 14.38 4.01
N THR A 46 9.65 14.95 3.41
CA THR A 46 10.05 14.64 2.05
C THR A 46 10.67 13.25 2.01
N VAL A 47 11.56 12.94 2.95
CA VAL A 47 12.15 11.60 3.09
C VAL A 47 11.06 10.57 3.34
N PHE A 48 10.15 10.82 4.29
CA PHE A 48 9.09 9.87 4.62
C PHE A 48 8.11 9.66 3.44
N ARG A 49 7.77 10.74 2.72
CA ARG A 49 6.93 10.68 1.51
C ARG A 49 7.56 9.84 0.41
N ILE A 50 8.83 10.11 0.08
CA ILE A 50 9.55 9.40 -0.98
C ILE A 50 9.71 7.94 -0.59
N PHE A 51 10.13 7.65 0.64
CA PHE A 51 10.24 6.28 1.15
C PHE A 51 8.91 5.52 0.99
N THR A 52 7.81 6.11 1.45
CA THR A 52 6.48 5.48 1.33
C THR A 52 6.12 5.26 -0.14
N GLY A 53 6.37 6.23 -1.03
CA GLY A 53 6.14 6.08 -2.47
C GLY A 53 6.97 4.96 -3.11
N VAL A 54 8.24 4.79 -2.70
CA VAL A 54 9.11 3.70 -3.17
C VAL A 54 8.58 2.35 -2.70
N VAL A 55 8.16 2.23 -1.44
CA VAL A 55 7.56 1.01 -0.90
C VAL A 55 6.27 0.65 -1.65
N GLU A 56 5.39 1.61 -1.87
CA GLU A 56 4.14 1.41 -2.61
C GLU A 56 4.40 0.98 -4.06
N LEU A 57 5.38 1.60 -4.73
CA LEU A 57 5.80 1.20 -6.08
C LEU A 57 6.36 -0.23 -6.10
N ALA A 58 7.22 -0.58 -5.14
CA ALA A 58 7.77 -1.92 -5.02
C ALA A 58 6.67 -2.98 -4.84
N ILE A 59 5.66 -2.69 -4.00
CA ILE A 59 4.49 -3.56 -3.82
C ILE A 59 3.73 -3.72 -5.14
N ALA A 60 3.50 -2.63 -5.88
CA ALA A 60 2.83 -2.70 -7.18
C ALA A 60 3.59 -3.61 -8.15
N LEU A 61 4.90 -3.45 -8.27
CA LEU A 61 5.75 -4.27 -9.14
C LEU A 61 5.75 -5.75 -8.72
N LEU A 62 5.80 -6.03 -7.42
CA LEU A 62 5.71 -7.39 -6.90
C LEU A 62 4.34 -8.03 -7.19
N LEU A 63 3.26 -7.29 -7.04
CA LEU A 63 1.90 -7.76 -7.36
C LEU A 63 1.72 -8.05 -8.85
N LEU A 64 2.26 -7.20 -9.73
CA LEU A 64 2.28 -7.43 -11.19
C LEU A 64 3.13 -8.66 -11.54
N ALA A 65 4.33 -8.76 -10.99
CA ALA A 65 5.20 -9.91 -11.19
C ALA A 65 4.54 -11.20 -10.70
N TYR A 66 3.86 -11.17 -9.56
CA TYR A 66 3.10 -12.30 -9.05
C TYR A 66 1.88 -12.62 -9.94
N ALA A 67 1.16 -11.63 -10.46
CA ALA A 67 0.02 -11.83 -11.37
C ALA A 67 0.43 -12.55 -12.66
N ILE A 68 1.61 -12.23 -13.19
CA ILE A 68 2.15 -12.79 -14.44
C ILE A 68 2.83 -14.13 -14.20
N LYS A 69 3.79 -14.19 -13.27
CA LYS A 69 4.67 -15.36 -13.06
C LYS A 69 4.08 -16.39 -12.09
N ASN A 70 3.10 -16.02 -11.27
CA ASN A 70 2.45 -16.89 -10.28
C ASN A 70 3.44 -17.59 -9.31
N ILE A 71 4.54 -16.93 -8.97
CA ILE A 71 5.54 -17.45 -8.00
C ILE A 71 5.04 -17.16 -6.58
N ASN A 72 4.70 -18.20 -5.82
CA ASN A 72 4.07 -18.06 -4.49
C ASN A 72 4.88 -17.18 -3.52
N ASN A 73 6.22 -17.27 -3.51
CA ASN A 73 7.06 -16.46 -2.63
C ASN A 73 6.97 -14.96 -2.94
N LEU A 74 6.84 -14.58 -4.23
CA LEU A 74 6.59 -13.19 -4.61
C LEU A 74 5.22 -12.73 -4.09
N GLY A 75 4.21 -13.58 -4.19
CA GLY A 75 2.88 -13.29 -3.63
C GLY A 75 2.90 -13.11 -2.11
N LYS A 76 3.61 -13.99 -1.39
CA LYS A 76 3.76 -13.92 0.08
C LYS A 76 4.40 -12.58 0.47
N LEU A 77 5.51 -12.21 -0.17
CA LEU A 77 6.18 -10.94 0.07
C LEU A 77 5.30 -9.73 -0.28
N ALA A 78 4.67 -9.74 -1.47
CA ALA A 78 3.84 -8.63 -1.94
C ALA A 78 2.68 -8.34 -0.99
N TYR A 79 1.94 -9.38 -0.58
CA TYR A 79 0.78 -9.20 0.30
C TYR A 79 1.16 -8.94 1.75
N PHE A 80 2.32 -9.42 2.21
CA PHE A 80 2.86 -9.04 3.51
C PHE A 80 3.18 -7.54 3.55
N LEU A 81 3.92 -7.05 2.55
CA LEU A 81 4.26 -5.63 2.44
C LEU A 81 3.03 -4.76 2.24
N LEU A 82 2.05 -5.21 1.44
CA LEU A 82 0.77 -4.52 1.27
C LEU A 82 0.04 -4.38 2.61
N LEU A 83 -0.11 -5.48 3.37
CA LEU A 83 -0.77 -5.44 4.67
C LEU A 83 -0.06 -4.49 5.65
N SER A 84 1.26 -4.60 5.78
CA SER A 84 2.07 -3.73 6.63
C SER A 84 1.92 -2.25 6.25
N THR A 85 1.89 -1.95 4.94
CA THR A 85 1.70 -0.59 4.43
C THR A 85 0.29 -0.06 4.72
N MET A 86 -0.75 -0.89 4.61
CA MET A 86 -2.13 -0.47 4.92
C MET A 86 -2.31 -0.23 6.43
N ILE A 87 -1.72 -1.06 7.29
CA ILE A 87 -1.72 -0.85 8.74
C ILE A 87 -0.98 0.45 9.08
N GLY A 88 0.20 0.67 8.49
CA GLY A 88 0.94 1.92 8.64
C GLY A 88 0.11 3.12 8.18
N GLY A 89 -0.50 3.05 7.00
CA GLY A 89 -1.38 4.09 6.46
C GLY A 89 -2.56 4.41 7.38
N LEU A 90 -3.27 3.40 7.90
CA LEU A 90 -4.35 3.59 8.87
C LEU A 90 -3.86 4.24 10.16
N THR A 91 -2.69 3.85 10.64
CA THR A 91 -2.07 4.45 11.83
C THR A 91 -1.80 5.93 11.59
N MET A 92 -1.17 6.27 10.47
CA MET A 92 -0.93 7.68 10.12
C MET A 92 -2.22 8.46 9.95
N GLU A 93 -3.25 7.86 9.38
CA GLU A 93 -4.53 8.52 9.11
C GLU A 93 -5.31 8.86 10.39
N PHE A 94 -5.35 7.96 11.37
CA PHE A 94 -6.11 8.16 12.60
C PHE A 94 -5.35 8.91 13.69
N PHE A 95 -4.03 8.78 13.74
CA PHE A 95 -3.24 9.36 14.82
C PHE A 95 -2.57 10.67 14.41
N ALA A 96 -2.16 10.83 13.14
CA ALA A 96 -1.35 11.98 12.73
C ALA A 96 -2.12 13.08 12.01
N ARG A 97 -3.29 12.77 11.43
CA ARG A 97 -4.13 13.81 10.83
C ARG A 97 -5.06 14.45 11.86
N PRO A 98 -5.37 15.75 11.71
CA PRO A 98 -6.45 16.39 12.48
C PRO A 98 -7.81 15.76 12.22
N LYS A 99 -8.05 15.30 10.99
CA LYS A 99 -9.28 14.60 10.58
C LYS A 99 -8.93 13.51 9.57
N PRO A 100 -9.39 12.26 9.78
CA PRO A 100 -9.19 11.18 8.83
C PRO A 100 -9.92 11.40 7.49
N GLU A 101 -9.24 11.11 6.39
CA GLU A 101 -9.83 10.98 5.05
C GLU A 101 -10.48 9.61 4.92
N MET A 102 -11.80 9.56 5.13
CA MET A 102 -12.55 8.30 5.17
C MET A 102 -12.41 7.44 3.91
N LEU A 103 -12.21 8.05 2.73
CA LEU A 103 -11.95 7.31 1.50
C LEU A 103 -10.65 6.49 1.58
N LEU A 104 -9.57 7.08 2.12
CA LEU A 104 -8.29 6.40 2.29
C LEU A 104 -8.41 5.26 3.32
N VAL A 105 -9.15 5.51 4.41
CA VAL A 105 -9.45 4.49 5.42
C VAL A 105 -10.16 3.29 4.79
N VAL A 106 -11.23 3.52 4.02
CA VAL A 106 -12.00 2.45 3.38
C VAL A 106 -11.12 1.65 2.40
N ILE A 107 -10.32 2.33 1.57
CA ILE A 107 -9.40 1.64 0.65
C ILE A 107 -8.39 0.81 1.43
N ALA A 108 -7.81 1.34 2.51
CA ALA A 108 -6.85 0.63 3.33
C ALA A 108 -7.46 -0.58 4.04
N LEU A 109 -8.71 -0.51 4.51
CA LEU A 109 -9.42 -1.64 5.10
C LEU A 109 -9.69 -2.74 4.07
N VAL A 110 -10.15 -2.38 2.86
CA VAL A 110 -10.39 -3.33 1.77
C VAL A 110 -9.09 -4.03 1.35
N LEU A 111 -8.01 -3.26 1.15
CA LEU A 111 -6.71 -3.83 0.78
C LEU A 111 -6.10 -4.67 1.92
N SER A 112 -6.33 -4.30 3.19
CA SER A 112 -5.93 -5.12 4.34
C SER A 112 -6.67 -6.46 4.36
N ALA A 113 -8.00 -6.44 4.20
CA ALA A 113 -8.81 -7.66 4.15
C ALA A 113 -8.40 -8.56 2.98
N LEU A 114 -8.17 -7.98 1.80
CA LEU A 114 -7.64 -8.70 0.63
C LEU A 114 -6.27 -9.33 0.95
N SER A 115 -5.37 -8.58 1.57
CA SER A 115 -4.03 -9.06 1.91
C SER A 115 -4.06 -10.22 2.90
N ILE A 116 -4.88 -10.11 3.94
CA ILE A 116 -5.09 -11.19 4.93
C ILE A 116 -5.63 -12.44 4.24
N TYR A 117 -6.66 -12.30 3.41
CA TYR A 117 -7.24 -13.41 2.67
C TYR A 117 -6.20 -14.11 1.78
N LYS A 118 -5.42 -13.33 1.03
CA LYS A 118 -4.41 -13.84 0.11
C LYS A 118 -3.23 -14.49 0.83
N LEU A 119 -2.74 -13.88 1.91
CA LEU A 119 -1.70 -14.47 2.74
C LEU A 119 -2.15 -15.81 3.33
N LYS A 120 -3.38 -15.89 3.87
CA LYS A 120 -3.91 -17.17 4.37
C LYS A 120 -3.94 -18.26 3.30
N LEU A 121 -4.33 -17.93 2.06
CA LEU A 121 -4.31 -18.89 0.95
C LEU A 121 -2.90 -19.31 0.54
N LEU A 122 -1.95 -18.37 0.57
CA LEU A 122 -0.57 -18.61 0.17
C LEU A 122 0.24 -19.37 1.21
N LEU A 123 -0.03 -19.16 2.50
CA LEU A 123 0.67 -19.84 3.60
C LEU A 123 0.18 -21.28 3.82
N LYS A 124 -1.04 -21.60 3.38
CA LYS A 124 -1.56 -22.98 3.34
C LYS A 124 -0.97 -23.84 2.22
N LYS A 125 -0.15 -23.25 1.35
CA LYS A 125 0.55 -23.89 0.24
C LYS A 125 2.05 -23.90 0.47
#